data_AF-A0A919A3X8-F1
#
_entry.id   AF-A0A919A3X8-F1
#
_cell.length_a   1.000
_cell.length_b   1.000
_cell.length_c   1.000
_cell.angle_alpha   90.00
_cell.angle_beta   90.00
_cell.angle_gamma   90.00
#
_symmetry.space_group_name_H-M   'P 1'
#
loop_
_entity.id
_entity.type
_entity.pdbx_description
1 polymer ?
#
loop_
_entity_poly.entity_id
_entity_poly.type
_entity_poly.pdbx_seq_one_letter_code
_entity_poly.pdbx_strand_id
1 'polypeptide(L)'
;MDVHDSELPVIEGTLIRLNVDHLPGDRDAPPVWLWSSAIGATPDDVNLVWSCHLRRFDLEHTFRLLKQSLGWTRPRLRDPKAADRWT
;
A
#
# COMPACT_ATOMS: atom_id res chain seq x y z
N MET A 1 22.36 -11.80 -17.01
CA MET A 1 21.15 -11.60 -16.18
C MET A 1 20.91 -12.94 -15.53
N ASP A 2 21.49 -13.14 -14.36
CA ASP A 2 21.33 -14.38 -13.61
C ASP A 2 19.88 -14.48 -13.15
N VAL A 3 19.16 -15.44 -13.73
CA VAL A 3 17.83 -15.82 -13.25
C VAL A 3 18.08 -16.57 -11.95
N HIS A 4 17.71 -15.96 -10.83
CA HIS A 4 17.74 -16.65 -9.54
C HIS A 4 16.68 -17.76 -9.55
N ASP A 5 17.11 -18.99 -9.80
CA ASP A 5 16.30 -20.24 -9.78
C ASP A 5 16.19 -20.83 -8.36
N SER A 6 16.37 -20.00 -7.33
CA SER A 6 16.23 -20.43 -5.94
C SER A 6 14.75 -20.56 -5.58
N GLU A 7 14.38 -21.67 -4.95
CA GLU A 7 13.05 -21.83 -4.36
C GLU A 7 12.74 -20.69 -3.39
N LEU A 8 11.56 -20.07 -3.52
CA LEU A 8 11.17 -18.95 -2.68
C LEU A 8 10.93 -19.44 -1.24
N PRO A 9 11.43 -18.70 -0.22
CA PRO A 9 11.23 -19.10 1.16
C PRO A 9 9.75 -18.99 1.53
N VAL A 10 9.24 -20.02 2.22
CA VAL A 10 7.94 -19.94 2.91
C VAL A 10 8.12 -19.08 4.16
N ILE A 11 7.31 -18.03 4.29
CA ILE A 11 7.36 -17.10 5.42
C ILE A 11 6.15 -17.36 6.31
N GLU A 12 6.39 -17.76 7.55
CA GLU A 12 5.34 -17.85 8.58
C GLU A 12 4.80 -16.46 8.92
N GLY A 13 3.51 -16.36 9.22
CA GLY A 13 2.88 -15.09 9.55
C GLY A 13 1.46 -15.27 10.04
N THR A 14 0.86 -14.16 10.47
CA THR A 14 -0.51 -14.11 10.93
C THR A 14 -1.45 -13.69 9.80
N LEU A 15 -2.49 -14.49 9.57
CA LEU A 15 -3.61 -14.14 8.71
C LEU A 15 -4.73 -13.52 9.55
N ILE A 16 -5.12 -12.30 9.21
CA ILE A 16 -6.09 -11.49 9.95
C ILE A 16 -7.34 -11.35 9.09
N ARG A 17 -8.49 -11.84 9.60
CA ARG A 17 -9.80 -11.65 8.98
C ARG A 17 -10.51 -10.46 9.60
N LEU A 18 -10.83 -9.46 8.78
CA LEU A 18 -11.63 -8.31 9.18
C LEU A 18 -13.03 -8.46 8.61
N ASN A 19 -14.01 -8.59 9.49
CA ASN A 19 -15.41 -8.51 9.10
C ASN A 19 -15.80 -7.04 8.96
N VAL A 20 -16.56 -6.74 7.92
CA VAL A 20 -17.03 -5.38 7.65
C VAL A 20 -18.41 -5.23 8.25
N ASP A 21 -18.51 -4.47 9.33
CA ASP A 21 -19.79 -4.29 10.03
C ASP A 21 -20.69 -3.26 9.32
N HIS A 22 -20.10 -2.23 8.71
CA HIS A 22 -20.86 -1.19 8.03
C HIS A 22 -20.07 -0.53 6.90
N LEU A 23 -20.74 -0.28 5.78
CA LEU A 23 -20.26 0.59 4.71
C LEU A 23 -21.29 1.68 4.39
N PRO A 24 -20.83 2.89 4.02
CA PRO A 24 -21.72 3.93 3.52
C PRO A 24 -22.56 3.43 2.33
N GLY A 25 -23.86 3.71 2.38
CA GLY A 25 -24.81 3.31 1.33
C GLY A 25 -25.37 1.89 1.48
N ASP A 26 -25.35 1.32 2.69
CA ASP A 26 -25.95 0.02 3.03
C ASP A 26 -25.50 -1.12 2.12
N ARG A 27 -24.21 -1.10 1.77
CA ARG A 27 -23.62 -2.10 0.89
C ARG A 27 -23.04 -3.24 1.72
N ASP A 28 -23.39 -4.46 1.35
CA ASP A 28 -22.65 -5.63 1.81
C ASP A 28 -21.22 -5.62 1.26
N ALA A 29 -20.27 -6.06 2.07
CA ALA A 29 -18.91 -6.33 1.62
C ALA A 29 -18.39 -7.67 2.15
N PRO A 30 -17.64 -8.41 1.33
CA PRO A 30 -16.93 -9.58 1.80
C PRO A 30 -15.89 -9.18 2.86
N PRO A 31 -15.48 -10.10 3.74
CA PRO A 31 -14.43 -9.84 4.71
C PRO A 31 -13.12 -9.47 4.02
N VAL A 32 -12.39 -8.55 4.63
CA VAL A 32 -11.04 -8.19 4.20
C VAL A 32 -10.05 -9.12 4.88
N TRP A 33 -9.08 -9.62 4.12
CA TRP A 33 -7.99 -10.43 4.65
C TRP A 33 -6.69 -9.64 4.59
N LEU A 34 -6.02 -9.52 5.74
CA LEU A 34 -4.70 -8.92 5.87
C LEU A 34 -3.71 -9.99 6.29
N TRP A 35 -2.46 -9.87 5.86
CA TRP A 35 -1.38 -10.75 6.28
C TRP A 35 -0.26 -9.93 6.89
N SER A 36 0.30 -10.42 8.00
CA SER A 36 1.47 -9.85 8.67
C SER A 36 2.54 -10.92 8.84
N SER A 37 3.79 -10.58 8.59
CA SER A 37 4.94 -11.45 8.88
C SER A 37 5.19 -11.65 10.38
N ALA A 38 4.58 -10.81 11.24
CA ALA A 38 4.61 -11.02 12.67
C ALA A 38 3.75 -12.25 13.04
N ILE A 39 4.35 -13.18 13.79
CA ILE A 39 3.65 -14.31 14.40
C ILE A 39 3.10 -13.91 15.77
N GLY A 40 1.99 -14.53 16.18
CA GLY A 40 1.40 -14.30 17.51
C GLY A 40 0.81 -12.90 17.69
N ALA A 41 0.21 -12.35 16.63
CA ALA A 41 -0.36 -11.00 16.65
C ALA A 41 -1.33 -10.81 17.83
N THR A 42 -1.09 -9.75 18.59
CA THR A 42 -1.98 -9.28 19.65
C THR A 42 -3.13 -8.46 19.07
N PRO A 43 -4.19 -8.17 19.86
CA PRO A 43 -5.23 -7.24 19.43
C PRO A 43 -4.70 -5.86 19.01
N ASP A 44 -3.65 -5.36 19.64
CA ASP A 44 -3.04 -4.08 19.28
C ASP A 44 -2.32 -4.15 17.92
N ASP A 45 -1.68 -5.28 17.62
CA ASP A 45 -1.09 -5.51 16.29
C ASP A 45 -2.17 -5.52 15.19
N VAL A 46 -3.32 -6.13 15.47
CA VAL A 46 -4.47 -6.13 14.54
C VAL A 46 -4.96 -4.70 14.29
N ASN A 47 -5.10 -3.89 15.33
CA ASN A 47 -5.49 -2.48 15.21
C ASN A 47 -4.47 -1.67 14.39
N LEU A 48 -3.17 -1.89 14.63
CA LEU A 48 -2.11 -1.24 13.88
C LEU A 48 -2.17 -1.60 12.40
N VAL A 49 -2.20 -2.90 12.07
CA VAL A 49 -2.23 -3.39 10.69
C VAL A 49 -3.48 -2.90 9.95
N TRP A 50 -4.63 -2.86 10.62
CA TRP A 50 -5.85 -2.25 10.10
C TRP A 50 -5.69 -0.75 9.82
N SER A 51 -5.14 0.01 10.76
CA SER A 51 -4.92 1.46 10.59
C SER A 51 -3.98 1.75 9.41
N CYS A 52 -2.93 0.95 9.24
CA CYS A 52 -2.03 1.02 8.09
C CYS A 52 -2.76 0.70 6.79
N HIS A 53 -3.64 -0.32 6.78
CA HIS A 53 -4.44 -0.65 5.61
C HIS A 53 -5.34 0.51 5.19
N LEU A 54 -6.03 1.15 6.12
CA LEU A 54 -6.88 2.31 5.81
C LEU A 54 -6.10 3.48 5.21
N ARG A 55 -4.86 3.68 5.67
CA ARG A 55 -3.98 4.76 5.22
C ARG A 55 -3.23 4.45 3.92
N ARG A 56 -3.39 3.26 3.33
CA ARG A 56 -2.64 2.85 2.14
C ARG A 56 -2.80 3.79 0.94
N PHE A 57 -3.92 4.51 0.89
CA PHE A 57 -4.22 5.47 -0.17
C PHE A 57 -3.55 6.84 0.04
N ASP A 58 -2.93 7.11 1.19
CA ASP A 58 -2.23 8.37 1.45
C ASP A 58 -1.17 8.62 0.36
N LEU A 59 -0.38 7.60 0.01
CA LEU A 59 0.62 7.67 -1.06
C LEU A 59 0.01 7.95 -2.43
N GLU A 60 -1.08 7.28 -2.78
CA GLU A 60 -1.78 7.51 -4.05
C GLU A 60 -2.32 8.94 -4.14
N HIS A 61 -2.88 9.47 -3.05
CA HIS A 61 -3.34 10.85 -2.98
C HIS A 61 -2.18 11.84 -3.11
N THR A 62 -1.03 11.57 -2.48
CA THR A 62 0.18 12.38 -2.67
C THR A 62 0.62 12.35 -4.14
N PHE A 63 0.71 11.18 -4.76
CA PHE A 63 1.07 11.09 -6.19
C PHE A 63 0.05 11.81 -7.08
N ARG A 64 -1.24 11.75 -6.76
CA ARG A 64 -2.29 12.47 -7.49
C ARG A 64 -2.09 13.99 -7.38
N LEU A 65 -1.88 14.50 -6.17
CA LEU A 65 -1.61 15.92 -5.91
C LEU A 65 -0.41 16.41 -6.75
N LEU A 66 0.72 15.70 -6.65
CA LEU A 66 1.95 16.05 -7.36
C LEU A 66 1.73 16.08 -8.88
N LYS A 67 1.16 15.01 -9.44
CA LYS A 67 1.02 14.88 -10.90
C LYS A 67 -0.07 15.77 -11.48
N GLN A 68 -1.24 15.84 -10.84
CA GLN A 68 -2.43 16.47 -11.41
C GLN A 68 -2.58 17.93 -11.00
N SER A 69 -2.41 18.23 -9.71
CA SER A 69 -2.60 19.59 -9.19
C SER A 69 -1.35 20.45 -9.39
N LEU A 70 -0.18 19.95 -8.99
CA LEU A 70 1.09 20.68 -9.15
C LEU A 70 1.68 20.52 -10.57
N GLY A 71 1.18 19.56 -11.35
CA GLY A 71 1.60 19.38 -12.73
C GLY A 71 3.01 18.82 -12.87
N TRP A 72 3.46 17.99 -11.93
CA TRP A 72 4.81 17.41 -11.94
C TRP A 72 5.15 16.55 -13.17
N THR A 73 4.16 16.22 -14.00
CA THR A 73 4.38 15.50 -15.27
C THR A 73 4.35 16.42 -16.50
N ARG A 74 4.17 17.74 -16.32
CA ARG A 74 4.07 18.71 -17.43
C ARG A 74 5.40 19.07 -18.09
N PRO A 75 6.53 19.23 -17.38
CA PRO A 75 7.79 19.59 -18.03
C PRO A 75 8.30 18.50 -18.95
N ARG A 76 8.84 18.90 -20.11
CA ARG A 76 9.45 18.01 -21.09
C ARG A 76 10.97 18.16 -21.07
N LEU A 77 11.56 17.83 -19.92
CA LEU A 77 13.01 17.88 -19.73
C LEU A 77 13.67 16.78 -20.58
N ARG A 78 14.76 17.14 -21.27
CA ARG A 78 15.50 16.23 -22.17
C ARG A 78 16.79 15.69 -21.57
N ASP A 79 17.17 16.17 -20.39
CA ASP A 79 18.33 15.73 -19.62
C ASP A 79 17.86 15.06 -18.31
N PRO A 80 18.24 13.80 -18.02
CA PRO A 80 17.83 13.10 -16.81
C PRO A 80 18.22 13.81 -15.51
N LYS A 81 19.43 14.41 -15.46
CA LYS A 81 19.89 15.12 -14.25
C LYS A 81 19.10 16.40 -14.00
N ALA A 82 18.51 17.00 -15.04
CA ALA A 82 17.57 18.10 -14.89
C ALA A 82 16.22 17.61 -14.32
N ALA A 83 15.76 16.42 -14.68
CA ALA A 83 14.54 15.83 -14.13
C ALA A 83 14.65 15.55 -12.62
N ASP A 84 15.78 15.00 -12.15
CA ASP A 84 15.98 14.70 -10.73
C ASP A 84 15.99 15.93 -9.81
N ARG A 85 16.30 17.12 -10.35
CA ARG A 85 16.44 18.37 -9.58
C ARG A 85 15.26 19.32 -9.73
N TRP A 86 14.30 19.00 -10.58
CA TRP A 86 13.16 19.87 -10.84
C TRP A 86 12.07 19.68 -9.77
N THR A 87 11.52 20.79 -9.28
CA THR A 87 10.44 20.84 -8.28
C THR A 87 9.29 21.71 -8.76
#